data_AF-F8WWC5-F1
#
_entry.id   AF-F8WWC5-F1
#
_cell.length_a   1.000
_cell.length_b   1.000
_cell.length_c   1.000
_cell.angle_alpha   90.00
_cell.angle_beta   90.00
_cell.angle_gamma   90.00
#
_symmetry.space_group_name_H-M   'P 1'
#
loop_
_entity.id
_entity.type
_entity.pdbx_description
1 polymer ?
#
loop_
_entity_poly.entity_id
_entity_poly.type
_entity_poly.pdbx_seq_one_letter_code
_entity_poly.pdbx_strand_id
1 'polypeptide(L)'
;MNINIFKGIKSASILFLLIFIYACSPIEDRDELSNSFSADNIVLEATQSTPGGNKVSIKMATKGVTGYWDYILNQKYTDEIKDIIFPFTGEHTLSYYVTTPYISSGVDNPEYIKKTINIKITQLDTPLPEAYYALVGEDLSGKSWVFDGTLGDNKVWWAMTNPENSGDIWWNAGGINQATPEGYTGHMTFDVTGGLNFTTYLSPSDVSPKKGSYTFNADFTKLYIKGETNILGSDHTNSRNNKEFQILELTSTRLVLWVPHALGGTGWIWAFKPQEKK
;
A
#
# COMPACT_ATOMS: atom_id res chain seq x y z
N MET A 1 38.61 -63.09 57.81
CA MET A 1 37.38 -62.31 57.93
C MET A 1 37.27 -61.41 56.69
N ASN A 2 36.83 -61.97 55.55
CA ASN A 2 36.65 -61.23 54.30
C ASN A 2 35.16 -60.99 54.10
N ILE A 3 34.69 -59.84 54.57
CA ILE A 3 33.33 -59.38 54.33
C ILE A 3 33.21 -59.13 52.82
N ASN A 4 32.13 -59.65 52.22
CA ASN A 4 31.74 -59.57 50.82
C ASN A 4 31.44 -58.13 50.35
N ILE A 5 32.39 -57.22 50.52
CA ILE A 5 32.27 -55.81 50.13
C ILE A 5 32.02 -55.70 48.61
N PHE A 6 32.54 -56.63 47.81
CA PHE A 6 32.40 -56.62 46.35
C PHE A 6 31.01 -56.99 45.80
N LYS A 7 30.16 -57.73 46.53
CA LYS A 7 28.78 -58.03 46.08
C LYS A 7 27.81 -56.88 46.37
N GLY A 8 28.02 -56.16 47.48
CA GLY A 8 27.23 -54.97 47.82
C GLY A 8 27.47 -53.80 46.83
N ILE A 9 28.72 -53.61 46.38
CA ILE A 9 29.07 -52.54 45.43
C ILE A 9 28.46 -52.76 44.05
N LYS A 10 28.41 -54.01 43.54
CA LYS A 10 27.79 -54.32 42.23
C LYS A 10 26.27 -54.12 42.23
N SER A 11 25.58 -54.45 43.32
CA SER A 11 24.14 -54.22 43.46
C SER A 11 23.81 -52.74 43.67
N ALA A 12 24.64 -51.99 44.39
CA ALA A 12 24.46 -50.56 44.61
C ALA A 12 24.72 -49.74 43.34
N SER A 13 25.73 -50.08 42.53
CA SER A 13 26.02 -49.39 41.26
C SER A 13 24.94 -49.56 40.19
N ILE A 14 24.29 -50.73 40.10
CA ILE A 14 23.20 -50.97 39.14
C ILE A 14 21.94 -50.19 39.56
N LEU A 15 21.64 -50.14 40.85
CA LEU A 15 20.50 -49.38 41.37
C LEU A 15 20.72 -47.87 41.25
N PHE A 16 21.94 -47.38 41.47
CA PHE A 16 22.30 -45.97 41.28
C PHE A 16 22.21 -45.57 39.81
N LEU A 17 22.67 -46.42 38.88
CA LEU A 17 22.58 -46.16 37.44
C LEU A 17 21.12 -46.11 36.96
N LEU A 18 20.23 -46.97 37.48
CA LEU A 18 18.79 -46.97 37.16
C LEU A 18 18.06 -45.68 37.58
N ILE A 19 18.53 -45.00 38.64
CA ILE A 19 17.96 -43.72 39.09
C ILE A 19 18.34 -42.57 38.14
N PHE A 20 19.53 -42.59 37.53
CA PHE A 20 19.94 -41.57 36.56
C PHE A 20 19.23 -41.69 35.20
N ILE A 21 18.88 -42.90 34.75
CA ILE A 21 18.11 -43.09 33.51
C ILE A 21 16.63 -42.73 33.64
N TYR A 22 16.03 -42.82 34.85
CA TYR A 22 14.67 -42.35 35.11
C TYR A 22 14.58 -40.83 35.36
N ALA A 23 15.69 -40.18 35.73
CA ALA A 23 15.73 -38.74 35.96
C ALA A 23 15.87 -37.90 34.67
N CYS A 24 16.05 -38.52 33.50
CA CYS A 24 16.20 -37.82 32.22
C CYS A 24 14.88 -37.48 31.51
N SER A 25 13.73 -37.93 32.04
CA SER A 25 12.42 -37.51 31.55
C SER A 25 11.92 -36.40 32.48
N PRO A 26 12.00 -35.11 32.09
CA PRO A 26 11.51 -34.03 32.94
C PRO A 26 10.03 -34.25 33.26
N ILE A 27 9.69 -34.30 34.56
CA ILE A 27 8.30 -34.36 35.05
C ILE A 27 7.73 -32.93 35.01
N GLU A 28 7.59 -32.41 33.81
CA GLU A 28 7.04 -31.08 33.56
C GLU A 28 5.66 -31.24 32.94
N ASP A 29 4.65 -30.58 33.54
CA ASP A 29 3.39 -30.32 32.85
C ASP A 29 3.70 -29.40 31.67
N ARG A 30 3.77 -29.97 30.47
CA ARG A 30 4.00 -29.23 29.24
C ARG A 30 2.65 -28.76 28.73
N ASP A 31 2.42 -27.45 28.80
CA ASP A 31 1.36 -26.84 28.01
C ASP A 31 1.73 -26.98 26.53
N GLU A 32 0.92 -27.74 25.79
CA GLU A 32 1.07 -27.83 24.34
C GLU A 32 0.47 -26.59 23.68
N LEU A 33 1.29 -25.87 22.93
CA LEU A 33 0.83 -24.76 22.10
C LEU A 33 -0.11 -25.31 21.01
N SER A 34 -1.32 -24.78 20.98
CA SER A 34 -2.36 -25.18 20.03
C SER A 34 -2.97 -23.95 19.34
N ASN A 35 -3.60 -24.17 18.19
CA ASN A 35 -4.23 -23.10 17.44
C ASN A 35 -5.49 -22.58 18.17
N SER A 36 -5.62 -21.27 18.28
CA SER A 36 -6.81 -20.62 18.83
C SER A 36 -7.98 -20.52 17.84
N PHE A 37 -7.75 -20.87 16.57
CA PHE A 37 -8.74 -20.89 15.50
C PHE A 37 -8.47 -22.04 14.52
N SER A 38 -9.49 -22.43 13.75
CA SER A 38 -9.32 -23.28 12.57
C SER A 38 -9.27 -22.38 11.33
N ALA A 39 -8.26 -22.60 10.47
CA ALA A 39 -8.12 -21.85 9.22
C ALA A 39 -9.34 -22.02 8.29
N ASP A 40 -10.05 -23.15 8.36
CA ASP A 40 -11.24 -23.43 7.56
C ASP A 40 -12.49 -22.69 8.06
N ASN A 41 -12.50 -22.31 9.33
CA ASN A 41 -13.64 -21.61 9.95
C ASN A 41 -13.53 -20.07 9.84
N ILE A 42 -12.54 -19.55 9.12
CA ILE A 42 -12.42 -18.11 8.90
C ILE A 42 -13.49 -17.67 7.89
N VAL A 43 -14.39 -16.81 8.36
CA VAL A 43 -15.48 -16.23 7.57
C VAL A 43 -15.20 -14.75 7.38
N LEU A 44 -15.20 -14.34 6.11
CA LEU A 44 -15.17 -12.94 5.70
C LEU A 44 -16.54 -12.56 5.19
N GLU A 45 -16.97 -11.35 5.52
CA GLU A 45 -18.24 -10.77 5.09
C GLU A 45 -17.97 -9.49 4.30
N ALA A 46 -18.75 -9.27 3.24
CA ALA A 46 -18.80 -8.02 2.50
C ALA A 46 -20.26 -7.68 2.21
N THR A 47 -20.65 -6.44 2.48
CA THR A 47 -22.01 -5.93 2.24
C THR A 47 -21.94 -4.65 1.43
N GLN A 48 -22.74 -4.56 0.37
CA GLN A 48 -22.93 -3.34 -0.39
C GLN A 48 -24.20 -2.63 0.09
N SER A 49 -24.19 -1.29 0.18
CA SER A 49 -25.38 -0.53 0.58
C SER A 49 -26.57 -0.72 -0.35
N THR A 50 -26.28 -1.05 -1.61
CA THR A 50 -27.21 -1.31 -2.71
C THR A 50 -26.62 -2.48 -3.51
N PRO A 51 -27.44 -3.40 -4.06
CA PRO A 51 -26.91 -4.50 -4.88
C PRO A 51 -26.04 -3.98 -6.04
N GLY A 52 -24.77 -4.38 -6.07
CA GLY A 52 -23.80 -3.94 -7.09
C GLY A 52 -23.28 -2.51 -6.93
N GLY A 53 -23.67 -1.78 -5.87
CA GLY A 53 -23.22 -0.41 -5.59
C GLY A 53 -21.78 -0.33 -5.09
N ASN A 54 -21.20 0.85 -5.16
CA ASN A 54 -19.78 1.07 -4.88
C ASN A 54 -19.46 1.37 -3.41
N LYS A 55 -20.47 1.51 -2.55
CA LYS A 55 -20.26 1.63 -1.10
C LYS A 55 -20.34 0.26 -0.42
N VAL A 56 -19.20 -0.18 0.11
CA VAL A 56 -18.97 -1.54 0.63
C VAL A 56 -18.52 -1.46 2.09
N SER A 57 -19.03 -2.34 2.94
CA SER A 57 -18.47 -2.63 4.26
C SER A 57 -17.92 -4.05 4.26
N ILE A 58 -16.76 -4.24 4.89
CA ILE A 58 -16.08 -5.55 4.97
C ILE A 58 -15.75 -5.88 6.43
N LYS A 59 -15.81 -7.18 6.76
CA LYS A 59 -15.64 -7.65 8.13
C LYS A 59 -15.03 -9.05 8.19
N MET A 60 -14.06 -9.22 9.07
CA MET A 60 -13.63 -10.52 9.55
C MET A 60 -14.62 -10.95 10.64
N ALA A 61 -15.43 -11.98 10.37
CA ALA A 61 -16.58 -12.34 11.20
C ALA A 61 -16.26 -13.41 12.27
N THR A 62 -15.12 -14.10 12.13
CA THR A 62 -14.70 -15.17 13.04
C THR A 62 -14.10 -14.60 14.33
N LYS A 63 -14.80 -14.77 15.46
CA LYS A 63 -14.31 -14.31 16.77
C LYS A 63 -12.93 -14.90 17.10
N GLY A 64 -12.05 -14.07 17.66
CA GLY A 64 -10.73 -14.49 18.14
C GLY A 64 -9.65 -14.60 17.04
N VAL A 65 -10.01 -14.36 15.78
CA VAL A 65 -9.05 -14.16 14.68
C VAL A 65 -8.76 -12.67 14.58
N THR A 66 -7.49 -12.29 14.41
CA THR A 66 -7.10 -10.88 14.25
C THR A 66 -6.11 -10.76 13.10
N GLY A 67 -6.04 -9.58 12.51
CA GLY A 67 -5.29 -9.39 11.28
C GLY A 67 -5.46 -8.01 10.67
N TYR A 68 -5.29 -7.93 9.36
CA TYR A 68 -5.48 -6.70 8.60
C TYR A 68 -6.10 -6.95 7.23
N TRP A 69 -6.83 -5.95 6.75
CA TRP A 69 -7.38 -5.90 5.40
C TRP A 69 -6.41 -5.24 4.42
N ASP A 70 -6.31 -5.81 3.23
CA ASP A 70 -5.74 -5.21 2.02
C ASP A 70 -6.80 -5.25 0.91
N TYR A 71 -7.30 -4.09 0.52
CA TYR A 71 -8.50 -3.95 -0.31
C TYR A 71 -8.29 -2.99 -1.50
N ILE A 72 -7.11 -3.02 -2.13
CA ILE A 72 -6.71 -2.23 -3.31
C ILE A 72 -6.48 -0.75 -2.99
N LEU A 73 -7.45 -0.09 -2.36
CA LEU A 73 -7.40 1.32 -2.01
C LEU A 73 -6.40 1.58 -0.88
N ASN A 74 -6.40 0.72 0.15
CA ASN A 74 -5.57 0.88 1.33
C ASN A 74 -5.37 -0.46 2.07
N GLN A 75 -4.48 -0.41 3.06
CA GLN A 75 -4.33 -1.42 4.09
C GLN A 75 -4.86 -0.87 5.42
N LYS A 76 -5.63 -1.66 6.18
CA LYS A 76 -6.17 -1.26 7.49
C LYS A 76 -6.07 -2.40 8.51
N TYR A 77 -5.54 -2.07 9.68
CA TYR A 77 -5.36 -2.97 10.82
C TYR A 77 -6.60 -2.94 11.72
N THR A 78 -7.68 -3.55 11.23
CA THR A 78 -8.98 -3.62 11.90
C THR A 78 -9.72 -4.86 11.40
N ASP A 79 -10.64 -5.37 12.19
CA ASP A 79 -11.50 -6.49 11.77
C ASP A 79 -12.62 -6.02 10.86
N GLU A 80 -13.07 -4.78 11.01
CA GLU A 80 -14.19 -4.20 10.26
C GLU A 80 -13.82 -2.84 9.68
N ILE A 81 -14.24 -2.62 8.43
CA ILE A 81 -14.21 -1.32 7.77
C ILE A 81 -15.59 -1.06 7.20
N LYS A 82 -16.18 0.08 7.55
CA LYS A 82 -17.50 0.50 7.07
C LYS A 82 -17.38 1.54 5.97
N ASP A 83 -18.37 1.55 5.09
CA ASP A 83 -18.62 2.61 4.11
C ASP A 83 -17.40 2.95 3.22
N ILE A 84 -16.67 1.93 2.77
CA ILE A 84 -15.63 2.09 1.75
C ILE A 84 -16.31 2.47 0.43
N ILE A 85 -15.98 3.64 -0.11
CA ILE A 85 -16.47 4.07 -1.42
C ILE A 85 -15.42 3.71 -2.48
N PHE A 86 -15.74 2.71 -3.30
CA PHE A 86 -14.89 2.32 -4.41
C PHE A 86 -15.11 3.27 -5.61
N PRO A 87 -14.03 3.77 -6.23
CA PRO A 87 -14.12 4.72 -7.34
C PRO A 87 -14.23 4.08 -8.73
N PHE A 88 -14.29 2.74 -8.81
CA PHE A 88 -14.27 1.98 -10.05
C PHE A 88 -15.26 0.82 -10.01
N THR A 89 -15.72 0.41 -11.20
CA THR A 89 -16.54 -0.80 -11.39
C THR A 89 -15.66 -2.01 -11.69
N GLY A 90 -16.21 -3.21 -11.54
CA GLY A 90 -15.51 -4.46 -11.85
C GLY A 90 -15.68 -5.53 -10.77
N GLU A 91 -14.91 -6.61 -10.93
CA GLU A 91 -14.76 -7.65 -9.93
C GLU A 91 -13.45 -7.44 -9.18
N HIS A 92 -13.51 -7.46 -7.85
CA HIS A 92 -12.38 -7.12 -7.00
C HIS A 92 -12.21 -8.14 -5.90
N THR A 93 -10.98 -8.65 -5.76
CA THR A 93 -10.57 -9.52 -4.67
C THR A 93 -10.03 -8.70 -3.52
N LEU A 94 -10.66 -8.82 -2.36
CA LEU A 94 -10.23 -8.21 -1.11
C LEU A 94 -9.57 -9.28 -0.25
N SER A 95 -8.44 -8.94 0.37
CA SER A 95 -7.65 -9.89 1.15
C SER A 95 -7.65 -9.53 2.63
N TYR A 96 -7.77 -10.55 3.49
CA TYR A 96 -7.52 -10.44 4.92
C TYR A 96 -6.34 -11.34 5.29
N TYR A 97 -5.37 -10.76 5.98
CA TYR A 97 -4.15 -11.42 6.44
C TYR A 97 -4.25 -11.63 7.94
N VAL A 98 -4.31 -12.88 8.39
CA VAL A 98 -4.33 -13.24 9.81
C VAL A 98 -2.93 -13.05 10.37
N THR A 99 -2.82 -12.32 11.47
CA THR A 99 -1.52 -12.01 12.11
C THR A 99 -1.14 -13.04 13.17
N THR A 100 -2.10 -13.81 13.68
CA THR A 100 -1.81 -14.92 14.58
C THR A 100 -1.26 -16.10 13.77
N PRO A 101 -0.06 -16.60 14.10
CA PRO A 101 0.51 -17.74 13.40
C PRO A 101 -0.35 -18.99 13.57
N TYR A 102 -0.47 -19.77 12.51
CA TYR A 102 -1.14 -21.05 12.48
C TYR A 102 -0.10 -22.17 12.50
N ILE A 103 -0.21 -23.05 13.49
CA ILE A 103 0.68 -24.19 13.69
C ILE A 103 0.09 -25.37 12.91
N SER A 104 0.57 -25.60 11.70
CA SER A 104 0.16 -26.74 10.86
C SER A 104 1.04 -27.99 11.09
N SER A 105 2.33 -27.78 11.37
CA SER A 105 3.34 -28.84 11.43
C SER A 105 4.44 -28.59 12.47
N GLY A 106 4.07 -28.00 13.60
CA GLY A 106 4.97 -27.67 14.71
C GLY A 106 5.31 -26.19 14.80
N VAL A 107 5.79 -25.77 15.97
CA VAL A 107 5.98 -24.35 16.33
C VAL A 107 7.09 -23.64 15.55
N ASP A 108 8.03 -24.39 14.97
CA ASP A 108 9.21 -23.83 14.30
C ASP A 108 8.91 -23.31 12.89
N ASN A 109 7.77 -23.70 12.30
CA ASN A 109 7.35 -23.27 10.96
C ASN A 109 5.90 -22.76 10.98
N PRO A 110 5.64 -21.59 11.59
CA PRO A 110 4.31 -21.02 11.63
C PRO A 110 3.84 -20.56 10.24
N GLU A 111 2.58 -20.81 9.92
CA GLU A 111 1.92 -20.34 8.70
C GLU A 111 1.10 -19.07 8.98
N TYR A 112 1.08 -18.13 8.05
CA TYR A 112 0.22 -16.94 8.11
C TYR A 112 -0.92 -17.08 7.12
N ILE A 113 -2.13 -17.21 7.64
CA ILE A 113 -3.31 -17.49 6.81
C ILE A 113 -3.75 -16.22 6.08
N LYS A 114 -3.89 -16.33 4.75
CA LYS A 114 -4.53 -15.34 3.90
C LYS A 114 -5.90 -15.86 3.47
N LYS A 115 -6.95 -15.06 3.66
CA LYS A 115 -8.30 -15.32 3.12
C LYS A 115 -8.70 -14.19 2.18
N THR A 116 -9.59 -14.51 1.25
CA THR A 116 -10.07 -13.56 0.24
C THR A 116 -11.58 -13.60 0.11
N ILE A 117 -12.17 -12.46 -0.19
CA ILE A 117 -13.58 -12.34 -0.59
C ILE A 117 -13.64 -11.53 -1.89
N ASN A 118 -14.52 -11.93 -2.80
CA ASN A 118 -14.75 -11.20 -4.04
C ASN A 118 -15.99 -10.33 -3.92
N ILE A 119 -15.90 -9.10 -4.39
CA ILE A 119 -17.04 -8.21 -4.58
C ILE A 119 -17.20 -7.86 -6.05
N LYS A 120 -18.42 -7.52 -6.46
CA LYS A 120 -18.73 -7.05 -7.81
C LYS A 120 -19.42 -5.71 -7.74
N ILE A 121 -18.78 -4.69 -8.32
CA ILE A 121 -19.31 -3.34 -8.40
C ILE A 121 -19.75 -3.12 -9.85
N THR A 122 -21.05 -2.95 -10.05
CA THR A 122 -21.64 -2.74 -11.37
C THR A 122 -22.01 -1.28 -11.62
N GLN A 123 -22.10 -0.47 -10.56
CA GLN A 123 -22.48 0.95 -10.65
C GLN A 123 -21.82 1.79 -9.55
N LEU A 124 -21.57 3.06 -9.86
CA LEU A 124 -21.09 4.08 -8.92
C LEU A 124 -22.28 4.93 -8.47
N ASP A 125 -23.11 4.38 -7.58
CA ASP A 125 -24.35 5.02 -7.10
C ASP A 125 -24.17 5.86 -5.84
N THR A 126 -23.03 5.70 -5.16
CA THR A 126 -22.58 6.58 -4.09
C THR A 126 -21.55 7.57 -4.65
N PRO A 127 -21.76 8.90 -4.49
CA PRO A 127 -20.81 9.91 -4.96
C PRO A 127 -19.39 9.67 -4.45
N LEU A 128 -18.41 9.92 -5.31
CA LEU A 128 -17.01 9.83 -4.95
C LEU A 128 -16.54 11.09 -4.21
N PRO A 129 -15.44 11.01 -3.45
CA PRO A 129 -14.74 12.20 -2.98
C PRO A 129 -14.33 13.12 -4.15
N GLU A 130 -14.45 14.44 -3.96
CA GLU A 130 -14.22 15.46 -4.99
C GLU A 130 -12.87 15.32 -5.70
N ALA A 131 -11.84 14.88 -4.97
CA ALA A 131 -10.51 14.62 -5.49
C ALA A 131 -10.49 13.67 -6.71
N TYR A 132 -11.40 12.67 -6.76
CA TYR A 132 -11.50 11.80 -7.93
C TYR A 132 -12.02 12.56 -9.15
N TYR A 133 -13.11 13.31 -9.03
CA TYR A 133 -13.65 14.12 -10.14
C TYR A 133 -12.64 15.19 -10.61
N ALA A 134 -11.94 15.81 -9.67
CA ALA A 134 -10.85 16.73 -9.97
C ALA A 134 -9.72 16.04 -10.76
N LEU A 135 -9.27 14.87 -10.32
CA LEU A 135 -8.12 14.17 -10.91
C LEU A 135 -8.44 13.48 -12.25
N VAL A 136 -9.57 12.79 -12.36
CA VAL A 136 -9.93 11.95 -13.52
C VAL A 136 -11.02 12.52 -14.41
N GLY A 137 -11.64 13.64 -14.03
CA GLY A 137 -12.74 14.28 -14.77
C GLY A 137 -14.11 14.02 -14.17
N GLU A 138 -15.05 14.95 -14.40
CA GLU A 138 -16.43 14.90 -13.89
C GLU A 138 -17.19 13.65 -14.34
N ASP A 139 -16.93 13.19 -15.56
CA ASP A 139 -17.56 11.99 -16.14
C ASP A 139 -16.83 10.68 -15.78
N LEU A 140 -15.75 10.77 -15.00
CA LEU A 140 -14.89 9.66 -14.60
C LEU A 140 -14.30 8.87 -15.80
N SER A 141 -14.25 9.48 -16.99
CA SER A 141 -13.73 8.84 -18.21
C SER A 141 -12.20 8.79 -18.29
N GLY A 142 -11.52 9.49 -17.37
CA GLY A 142 -10.07 9.63 -17.34
C GLY A 142 -9.63 11.00 -17.86
N LYS A 143 -8.51 11.48 -17.31
CA LYS A 143 -7.97 12.81 -17.63
C LYS A 143 -6.45 12.75 -17.77
N SER A 144 -5.95 13.41 -18.81
CA SER A 144 -4.52 13.61 -19.04
C SER A 144 -4.06 14.96 -18.51
N TRP A 145 -2.86 14.99 -17.95
CA TRP A 145 -2.22 16.13 -17.32
C TRP A 145 -0.86 16.39 -17.97
N VAL A 146 -0.59 17.66 -18.26
CA VAL A 146 0.68 18.17 -18.80
C VAL A 146 1.22 19.25 -17.87
N PHE A 147 2.52 19.56 -17.93
CA PHE A 147 3.07 20.64 -17.11
C PHE A 147 2.33 21.97 -17.34
N ASP A 148 2.05 22.69 -16.25
CA ASP A 148 1.41 24.01 -16.29
C ASP A 148 2.43 25.14 -16.50
N GLY A 149 3.28 24.97 -17.51
CA GLY A 149 4.19 26.03 -17.91
C GLY A 149 5.12 25.62 -19.03
N THR A 150 5.86 26.62 -19.50
CA THR A 150 6.88 26.48 -20.52
C THR A 150 8.21 27.07 -20.08
N LEU A 151 9.29 26.75 -20.80
CA LEU A 151 10.58 27.40 -20.54
C LEU A 151 10.46 28.92 -20.65
N GLY A 152 10.95 29.62 -19.63
CA GLY A 152 11.00 31.09 -19.61
C GLY A 152 9.68 31.82 -19.42
N ASP A 153 8.59 31.13 -19.05
CA ASP A 153 7.28 31.73 -18.83
C ASP A 153 7.09 32.37 -17.43
N ASN A 154 8.13 32.30 -16.59
CA ASN A 154 8.15 32.73 -15.19
C ASN A 154 7.12 32.03 -14.28
N LYS A 155 6.48 30.95 -14.73
CA LYS A 155 5.56 30.17 -13.88
C LYS A 155 6.32 29.15 -13.03
N VAL A 156 5.73 28.80 -11.89
CA VAL A 156 6.22 27.76 -10.99
C VAL A 156 5.54 26.44 -11.36
N TRP A 157 6.23 25.59 -12.12
CA TRP A 157 5.66 24.32 -12.59
C TRP A 157 6.59 23.10 -12.43
N TRP A 158 7.89 23.34 -12.34
CA TRP A 158 8.88 22.37 -11.89
C TRP A 158 9.94 23.15 -11.13
N ALA A 159 9.95 23.04 -9.80
CA ALA A 159 10.67 23.99 -8.96
C ALA A 159 11.27 23.33 -7.72
N MET A 160 12.42 23.85 -7.29
CA MET A 160 13.04 23.51 -6.02
C MET A 160 12.58 24.48 -4.95
N THR A 161 12.34 23.94 -3.76
CA THR A 161 11.88 24.66 -2.57
C THR A 161 12.79 24.34 -1.39
N ASN A 162 12.67 25.14 -0.33
CA ASN A 162 13.11 24.72 1.00
C ASN A 162 12.36 23.43 1.37
N PRO A 163 13.04 22.36 1.82
CA PRO A 163 12.37 21.15 2.30
C PRO A 163 11.29 21.37 3.36
N GLU A 164 11.44 22.40 4.18
CA GLU A 164 10.53 22.70 5.28
C GLU A 164 9.38 23.65 4.87
N ASN A 165 9.45 24.25 3.68
CA ASN A 165 8.47 25.24 3.23
C ASN A 165 8.35 25.25 1.70
N SER A 166 7.22 24.75 1.20
CA SER A 166 6.90 24.73 -0.23
C SER A 166 6.76 26.13 -0.86
N GLY A 167 6.54 27.18 -0.06
CA GLY A 167 6.49 28.56 -0.53
C GLY A 167 7.86 29.19 -0.80
N ASP A 168 8.93 28.66 -0.20
CA ASP A 168 10.29 29.22 -0.32
C ASP A 168 10.99 28.65 -1.56
N ILE A 169 10.53 29.11 -2.73
CA ILE A 169 11.07 28.71 -4.04
C ILE A 169 12.37 29.46 -4.31
N TRP A 170 13.44 28.71 -4.58
CA TRP A 170 14.77 29.28 -4.90
C TRP A 170 15.26 28.92 -6.30
N TRP A 171 14.58 28.00 -6.99
CA TRP A 171 14.80 27.70 -8.41
C TRP A 171 13.52 27.18 -9.08
N ASN A 172 13.25 27.59 -10.33
CA ASN A 172 12.15 27.04 -11.14
C ASN A 172 12.52 26.99 -12.63
N ALA A 173 11.96 25.99 -13.33
CA ALA A 173 12.17 25.76 -14.76
C ALA A 173 11.68 26.92 -15.66
N GLY A 174 10.62 27.61 -15.24
CA GLY A 174 10.10 28.79 -15.94
C GLY A 174 10.95 30.06 -15.76
N GLY A 175 11.94 30.05 -14.87
CA GLY A 175 12.73 31.23 -14.47
C GLY A 175 14.06 31.41 -15.22
N ILE A 176 15.08 31.87 -14.49
CA ILE A 176 16.33 32.44 -15.05
C ILE A 176 17.36 31.39 -15.51
N ASN A 177 17.32 30.17 -14.95
CA ASN A 177 18.26 29.08 -15.26
C ASN A 177 17.49 27.90 -15.85
N GLN A 178 16.85 28.17 -16.99
CA GLN A 178 15.90 27.33 -17.71
C GLN A 178 16.43 25.91 -17.95
N ALA A 179 15.81 24.92 -17.31
CA ALA A 179 16.05 23.50 -17.57
C ALA A 179 14.72 22.75 -17.52
N THR A 180 14.53 21.81 -18.45
CA THR A 180 13.34 20.95 -18.47
C THR A 180 13.64 19.60 -17.85
N PRO A 181 12.69 19.01 -17.12
CA PRO A 181 12.79 17.61 -16.75
C PRO A 181 12.68 16.69 -17.97
N GLU A 182 13.14 15.44 -17.81
CA GLU A 182 12.72 14.36 -18.70
C GLU A 182 11.18 14.25 -18.72
N GLY A 183 10.62 14.03 -19.90
CA GLY A 183 9.17 13.94 -20.04
C GLY A 183 8.44 15.29 -20.08
N TYR A 184 9.14 16.43 -20.16
CA TYR A 184 8.53 17.76 -20.15
C TYR A 184 7.43 17.97 -21.20
N THR A 185 7.60 17.45 -22.41
CA THR A 185 6.58 17.52 -23.47
C THR A 185 5.56 16.37 -23.41
N GLY A 186 5.75 15.45 -22.48
CA GLY A 186 4.90 14.31 -22.22
C GLY A 186 3.59 14.66 -21.52
N HIS A 187 2.85 13.63 -21.16
CA HIS A 187 1.62 13.74 -20.36
C HIS A 187 1.48 12.53 -19.43
N MET A 188 0.63 12.66 -18.43
CA MET A 188 0.26 11.56 -17.54
C MET A 188 -1.25 11.42 -17.47
N THR A 189 -1.76 10.20 -17.50
CA THR A 189 -3.20 9.91 -17.52
C THR A 189 -3.59 9.18 -16.25
N PHE A 190 -4.66 9.65 -15.62
CA PHE A 190 -5.33 8.98 -14.50
C PHE A 190 -6.74 8.58 -14.93
N ASP A 191 -7.14 7.36 -14.63
CA ASP A 191 -8.51 6.89 -14.85
C ASP A 191 -8.96 5.93 -13.74
N VAL A 192 -10.25 5.60 -13.75
CA VAL A 192 -10.88 4.67 -12.81
C VAL A 192 -11.50 3.45 -13.52
N THR A 193 -11.03 3.11 -14.71
CA THR A 193 -11.60 2.01 -15.50
C THR A 193 -11.13 0.67 -14.96
N GLY A 194 -11.98 -0.04 -14.23
CA GLY A 194 -11.63 -1.36 -13.66
C GLY A 194 -10.66 -1.31 -12.46
N GLY A 195 -10.15 -0.13 -12.10
CA GLY A 195 -9.14 0.07 -11.07
C GLY A 195 -8.59 1.49 -11.09
N LEU A 196 -7.63 1.81 -10.21
CA LEU A 196 -6.96 3.11 -10.15
C LEU A 196 -5.74 3.13 -11.07
N ASN A 197 -5.95 3.42 -12.35
CA ASN A 197 -4.89 3.30 -13.35
C ASN A 197 -4.11 4.61 -13.51
N PHE A 198 -2.79 4.48 -13.65
CA PHE A 198 -1.90 5.59 -13.92
C PHE A 198 -0.97 5.24 -15.08
N THR A 199 -0.83 6.13 -16.05
CA THR A 199 0.06 5.94 -17.20
C THR A 199 0.87 7.21 -17.46
N THR A 200 2.15 7.04 -17.76
CA THR A 200 3.08 8.14 -18.06
C THR A 200 3.61 7.99 -19.48
N TYR A 201 3.51 9.08 -20.24
CA TYR A 201 4.02 9.21 -21.60
C TYR A 201 5.11 10.28 -21.59
N LEU A 202 6.36 9.93 -21.91
CA LEU A 202 7.49 10.87 -21.85
C LEU A 202 7.53 11.85 -23.04
N SER A 203 6.70 11.63 -24.05
CA SER A 203 6.52 12.57 -25.17
C SER A 203 5.13 12.40 -25.78
N PRO A 204 4.66 13.34 -26.61
CA PRO A 204 3.36 13.20 -27.31
C PRO A 204 3.30 11.99 -28.25
N SER A 205 4.45 11.46 -28.67
CA SER A 205 4.59 10.32 -29.57
C SER A 205 5.15 9.07 -28.88
N ASP A 206 5.07 9.00 -27.55
CA ASP A 206 5.57 7.85 -26.79
C ASP A 206 4.75 6.58 -27.11
N VAL A 207 5.42 5.60 -27.72
CA VAL A 207 4.84 4.30 -28.10
C VAL A 207 5.06 3.22 -27.04
N SER A 208 5.74 3.53 -25.95
CA SER A 208 6.02 2.60 -24.85
C SER A 208 5.77 3.26 -23.49
N PRO A 209 4.54 3.72 -23.24
CA PRO A 209 4.22 4.40 -21.99
C PRO A 209 4.38 3.48 -20.79
N LYS A 210 4.88 4.05 -19.69
CA LYS A 210 5.06 3.32 -18.44
C LYS A 210 3.75 3.31 -17.66
N LYS A 211 3.32 2.12 -17.22
CA LYS A 211 2.07 1.93 -16.49
C LYS A 211 2.32 1.76 -15.00
N GLY A 212 1.33 2.16 -14.21
CA GLY A 212 1.28 2.02 -12.77
C GLY A 212 -0.15 2.15 -12.27
N SER A 213 -0.27 2.35 -10.97
CA SER A 213 -1.54 2.67 -10.32
C SER A 213 -1.36 3.85 -9.37
N TYR A 214 -2.46 4.40 -8.87
CA TYR A 214 -2.43 5.46 -7.88
C TYR A 214 -3.38 5.18 -6.71
N THR A 215 -3.19 5.87 -5.60
CA THR A 215 -4.17 5.94 -4.52
C THR A 215 -4.03 7.25 -3.75
N PHE A 216 -5.07 7.65 -3.02
CA PHE A 216 -5.00 8.74 -2.06
C PHE A 216 -4.83 8.20 -0.64
N ASN A 217 -4.32 9.02 0.28
CA ASN A 217 -4.57 8.79 1.69
C ASN A 217 -6.03 9.10 2.05
N ALA A 218 -6.42 8.77 3.29
CA ALA A 218 -7.80 8.83 3.74
C ALA A 218 -8.42 10.25 3.73
N ASP A 219 -7.60 11.29 3.86
CA ASP A 219 -8.04 12.69 3.88
C ASP A 219 -7.76 13.44 2.56
N PHE A 220 -7.30 12.73 1.53
CA PHE A 220 -7.00 13.30 0.21
C PHE A 220 -5.94 14.41 0.20
N THR A 221 -5.06 14.45 1.19
CA THR A 221 -3.91 15.38 1.26
C THR A 221 -2.66 14.82 0.60
N LYS A 222 -2.63 13.52 0.28
CA LYS A 222 -1.50 12.85 -0.38
C LYS A 222 -1.94 11.97 -1.54
N LEU A 223 -1.16 11.99 -2.61
CA LEU A 223 -1.25 11.11 -3.76
C LEU A 223 -0.05 10.15 -3.76
N TYR A 224 -0.30 8.86 -3.95
CA TYR A 224 0.72 7.83 -4.07
C TYR A 224 0.69 7.24 -5.47
N ILE A 225 1.85 7.09 -6.10
CA ILE A 225 2.01 6.35 -7.35
C ILE A 225 2.66 5.00 -7.04
N LYS A 226 2.11 3.92 -7.61
CA LYS A 226 2.58 2.53 -7.43
C LYS A 226 3.00 1.93 -8.76
N GLY A 227 3.84 0.91 -8.70
CA GLY A 227 4.40 0.23 -9.88
C GLY A 227 5.74 0.82 -10.31
N GLU A 228 6.10 0.63 -11.57
CA GLU A 228 7.44 0.98 -12.08
C GLU A 228 7.57 2.46 -12.45
N THR A 229 6.47 3.14 -12.78
CA THR A 229 6.46 4.55 -13.22
C THR A 229 6.38 5.58 -12.08
N ASN A 230 6.54 6.86 -12.41
CA ASN A 230 6.35 8.01 -11.53
C ASN A 230 5.71 9.19 -12.31
N ILE A 231 5.36 10.30 -11.64
CA ILE A 231 4.93 11.52 -12.34
C ILE A 231 6.05 12.10 -13.20
N LEU A 232 5.68 12.88 -14.22
CA LEU A 232 6.65 13.52 -15.11
C LEU A 232 7.66 14.36 -14.33
N GLY A 233 8.93 14.28 -14.72
CA GLY A 233 10.03 15.00 -14.07
C GLY A 233 10.38 14.56 -12.64
N SER A 234 9.86 13.43 -12.17
CA SER A 234 10.29 12.82 -10.90
C SER A 234 11.47 11.86 -11.03
N ASP A 235 11.85 11.42 -12.23
CA ASP A 235 12.99 10.50 -12.41
C ASP A 235 14.35 11.23 -12.53
N HIS A 236 14.35 12.57 -12.43
CA HIS A 236 15.57 13.37 -12.45
C HIS A 236 16.35 13.24 -11.12
N THR A 237 17.68 13.21 -11.18
CA THR A 237 18.59 12.86 -10.05
C THR A 237 18.25 13.58 -8.75
N ASN A 238 17.96 14.89 -8.80
CA ASN A 238 17.70 15.70 -7.60
C ASN A 238 16.24 15.69 -7.15
N SER A 239 15.29 15.36 -8.03
CA SER A 239 13.85 15.37 -7.76
C SER A 239 13.28 13.97 -7.53
N ARG A 240 14.13 12.94 -7.64
CA ARG A 240 13.80 11.54 -7.35
C ARG A 240 13.20 11.38 -5.97
N ASN A 241 12.11 10.65 -5.89
CA ASN A 241 11.28 10.53 -4.69
C ASN A 241 10.68 9.13 -4.57
N ASN A 242 10.04 8.88 -3.43
CA ASN A 242 9.42 7.59 -3.10
C ASN A 242 8.00 7.45 -3.65
N LYS A 243 7.61 8.27 -4.64
CA LYS A 243 6.29 8.25 -5.26
C LYS A 243 5.15 8.61 -4.30
N GLU A 244 5.47 9.37 -3.26
CA GLU A 244 4.53 9.92 -2.29
C GLU A 244 4.54 11.44 -2.40
N PHE A 245 3.38 12.02 -2.72
CA PHE A 245 3.26 13.45 -3.01
C PHE A 245 2.26 14.08 -2.06
N GLN A 246 2.64 15.19 -1.44
CA GLN A 246 1.69 16.09 -0.81
C GLN A 246 0.91 16.84 -1.89
N ILE A 247 -0.40 16.94 -1.74
CA ILE A 247 -1.26 17.69 -2.64
C ILE A 247 -1.35 19.11 -2.09
N LEU A 248 -0.72 20.06 -2.78
CA LEU A 248 -0.86 21.48 -2.47
C LEU A 248 -2.13 22.05 -3.09
N GLU A 249 -2.50 21.55 -4.26
CA GLU A 249 -3.72 21.94 -4.98
C GLU A 249 -4.20 20.78 -5.84
N LEU A 250 -5.50 20.51 -5.81
CA LEU A 250 -6.18 19.59 -6.72
C LEU A 250 -7.56 20.13 -7.07
N THR A 251 -7.70 20.63 -8.29
CA THR A 251 -8.95 21.13 -8.87
C THR A 251 -9.16 20.49 -10.24
N SER A 252 -10.30 20.77 -10.88
CA SER A 252 -10.56 20.27 -12.23
C SER A 252 -9.58 20.79 -13.29
N THR A 253 -8.89 21.89 -13.02
CA THR A 253 -8.00 22.61 -13.95
C THR A 253 -6.54 22.68 -13.50
N ARG A 254 -6.20 22.24 -12.29
CA ARG A 254 -4.86 22.39 -11.74
C ARG A 254 -4.52 21.31 -10.72
N LEU A 255 -3.32 20.74 -10.85
CA LEU A 255 -2.76 19.74 -9.95
C LEU A 255 -1.37 20.21 -9.54
N VAL A 256 -1.18 20.51 -8.25
CA VAL A 256 0.11 20.91 -7.68
C VAL A 256 0.51 19.92 -6.61
N LEU A 257 1.65 19.27 -6.84
CA LEU A 257 2.22 18.24 -5.98
C LEU A 257 3.54 18.72 -5.37
N TRP A 258 3.82 18.29 -4.16
CA TRP A 258 5.04 18.63 -3.44
C TRP A 258 5.68 17.43 -2.74
N VAL A 259 7.01 17.39 -2.77
CA VAL A 259 7.84 16.47 -1.99
C VAL A 259 8.82 17.31 -1.18
N PRO A 260 8.80 17.26 0.17
CA PRO A 260 9.71 18.05 1.00
C PRO A 260 11.17 17.59 0.91
N HIS A 261 11.41 16.27 0.88
CA HIS A 261 12.77 15.72 0.86
C HIS A 261 12.92 14.76 -0.32
N ALA A 262 13.19 15.31 -1.51
CA ALA A 262 13.64 14.48 -2.63
C ALA A 262 15.09 14.00 -2.41
N LEU A 263 15.56 13.08 -3.24
CA LEU A 263 16.90 12.47 -3.15
C LEU A 263 18.03 13.50 -3.11
N GLY A 264 17.85 14.67 -3.74
CA GLY A 264 18.81 15.78 -3.70
C GLY A 264 18.86 16.56 -2.37
N GLY A 265 18.06 16.17 -1.37
CA GLY A 265 17.97 16.87 -0.07
C GLY A 265 17.15 18.16 -0.11
N THR A 266 16.44 18.43 -1.21
CA THR A 266 15.67 19.66 -1.44
C THR A 266 14.18 19.35 -1.58
N GLY A 267 13.33 20.35 -1.32
CA GLY A 267 11.91 20.26 -1.63
C GLY A 267 11.67 20.45 -3.13
N TRP A 268 10.59 19.88 -3.65
CA TRP A 268 10.25 19.94 -5.07
C TRP A 268 8.76 20.10 -5.31
N ILE A 269 8.40 21.00 -6.23
CA ILE A 269 7.03 21.22 -6.71
C ILE A 269 6.91 20.76 -8.16
N TRP A 270 5.77 20.13 -8.45
CA TRP A 270 5.29 19.87 -9.80
C TRP A 270 3.90 20.47 -9.96
N ALA A 271 3.70 21.33 -10.96
CA ALA A 271 2.39 21.86 -11.31
C ALA A 271 1.98 21.41 -12.70
N PHE A 272 0.74 20.95 -12.80
CA PHE A 272 0.14 20.42 -14.01
C PHE A 272 -1.21 21.06 -14.26
N LYS A 273 -1.59 21.08 -15.54
CA LYS A 273 -2.91 21.44 -16.04
C LYS A 273 -3.45 20.30 -16.91
N PRO A 274 -4.78 20.22 -17.10
CA PRO A 274 -5.36 19.29 -18.04
C PRO A 274 -4.77 19.48 -19.44
N GLN A 275 -4.52 18.38 -20.13
CA GLN A 275 -4.23 18.41 -21.54
C GLN A 275 -5.48 18.85 -22.31
N GLU A 276 -5.37 19.88 -23.13
CA GLU A 276 -6.46 20.30 -24.01
C GLU A 276 -6.80 19.16 -24.98
N LYS A 277 -8.09 18.86 -25.12
CA LYS A 277 -8.56 17.91 -26.13
C LYS A 277 -8.23 18.51 -27.51
N LYS A 278 -7.41 17.81 -28.29
CA LYS A 278 -7.16 18.16 -29.69
C LYS A 278 -8.38 17.89 -30.56
#